data_AF-A0A4D4MR87-F1
#
_entry.id   AF-A0A4D4MR87-F1
#
_cell.length_a   1.000
_cell.length_b   1.000
_cell.length_c   1.000
_cell.angle_alpha   90.00
_cell.angle_beta   90.00
_cell.angle_gamma   90.00
#
_symmetry.space_group_name_H-M   'P 1'
#
loop_
_entity.id
_entity.type
_entity.pdbx_description
1 polymer ?
#
loop_
_entity_poly.entity_id
_entity_poly.type
_entity_poly.pdbx_seq_one_letter_code
_entity_poly.pdbx_strand_id
1 'polypeptide(L)' 'MDRLDNTVRPYAWGSTTAIPGLLGVEPTGEPQAEMWMGAHPGAPSGTARGPLNEVIDEAPERELGPAAVARFGPACPSC' A
#
# COMPACT_ATOMS: atom_id res chain seq x y z
N MET A 1 -2.33 11.85 10.06
CA MET A 1 -3.19 10.84 9.41
C MET A 1 -2.98 11.03 7.92
N ASP A 2 -2.40 10.04 7.24
CA ASP A 2 -2.10 10.13 5.81
C ASP A 2 -3.18 9.43 5.00
N ARG A 3 -3.58 10.07 3.89
CA ARG A 3 -4.38 9.40 2.87
C ARG A 3 -3.44 8.54 2.02
N LEU A 4 -3.77 7.26 1.90
CA LEU A 4 -3.02 6.34 1.05
C LEU A 4 -3.54 6.37 -0.39
N ASP A 5 -2.60 6.44 -1.32
CA ASP A 5 -2.81 6.12 -2.73
C ASP A 5 -2.26 4.71 -2.99
N ASN A 6 -3.13 3.76 -3.30
CA ASN A 6 -2.77 2.34 -3.26
C ASN A 6 -2.53 1.78 -4.65
N THR A 7 -1.51 0.93 -4.77
CA THR A 7 -1.20 0.27 -6.04
C THR A 7 -2.20 -0.84 -6.33
N VAL A 8 -2.83 -0.78 -7.51
CA VAL A 8 -3.67 -1.85 -8.03
C VAL A 8 -2.87 -2.71 -9.01
N ARG A 9 -2.88 -4.02 -8.82
CA ARG A 9 -2.14 -4.99 -9.65
C ARG A 9 -3.04 -5.50 -10.79
N PRO A 10 -2.66 -5.26 -12.06
CA PRO A 10 -3.49 -5.64 -13.19
C PRO A 10 -3.24 -7.07 -13.66
N TYR A 11 -3.39 -8.04 -12.76
CA TYR A 11 -3.21 -9.45 -13.15
C TYR A 11 -4.38 -9.94 -14.01
N ALA A 12 -4.09 -10.82 -14.96
CA ALA A 12 -5.06 -11.29 -15.95
C ALA A 12 -6.32 -11.95 -15.36
N TRP A 13 -6.22 -12.49 -14.14
CA TRP A 13 -7.36 -13.07 -13.40
C TRP A 13 -8.22 -12.03 -12.67
N GLY A 14 -7.81 -10.76 -12.68
CA GLY A 14 -8.49 -9.67 -12.00
C GLY A 14 -9.84 -9.33 -12.62
N SER A 15 -10.72 -8.75 -11.80
CA SER A 15 -12.00 -8.22 -12.27
C SER A 15 -11.80 -6.80 -12.80
N THR A 16 -12.44 -6.46 -13.91
CA THR A 16 -12.41 -5.08 -14.43
C THR A 16 -13.31 -4.13 -13.65
N THR A 17 -14.24 -4.63 -12.83
CA THR A 17 -15.29 -3.82 -12.19
C THR A 17 -15.39 -3.96 -10.68
N ALA A 18 -14.89 -5.06 -10.08
CA ALA A 18 -15.07 -5.30 -8.64
C ALA A 18 -14.36 -4.24 -7.78
N ILE A 19 -13.06 -4.00 -8.00
CA ILE A 19 -12.29 -3.01 -7.24
C ILE A 19 -12.79 -1.58 -7.53
N PRO A 20 -13.01 -1.15 -8.79
CA PRO A 20 -13.59 0.16 -9.07
C PRO A 20 -14.94 0.39 -8.39
N GLY A 21 -15.81 -0.64 -8.40
CA GLY A 21 -17.11 -0.59 -7.74
C GLY A 21 -17.01 -0.42 -6.22
N LEU A 22 -16.05 -1.08 -5.57
CA LEU A 22 -15.79 -0.91 -4.13
C LEU A 22 -15.25 0.48 -3.79
N LEU A 23 -14.42 1.05 -4.68
CA LEU A 23 -13.83 2.37 -4.50
C LEU A 23 -14.76 3.51 -4.94
N GLY A 24 -15.87 3.20 -5.63
CA GLY A 24 -16.78 4.20 -6.19
C GLY A 24 -16.16 5.01 -7.34
N VAL A 25 -15.23 4.40 -8.09
CA VAL A 25 -14.55 5.03 -9.23
C VAL A 25 -14.93 4.34 -10.53
N GLU A 26 -14.75 5.04 -11.65
CA GLU A 26 -14.99 4.46 -12.97
C GLU A 26 -13.98 3.34 -13.28
N PRO A 27 -14.44 2.20 -13.82
CA PRO A 27 -13.55 1.16 -14.32
C PRO A 27 -12.55 1.68 -15.35
N THR A 28 -11.29 1.30 -15.22
CA THR A 28 -10.23 1.68 -16.18
C THR A 28 -10.30 0.88 -17.48
N GLY A 29 -11.09 -0.21 -17.52
CA GLY A 29 -11.14 -1.17 -18.62
C GLY A 29 -10.14 -2.31 -18.51
N GLU A 30 -9.13 -2.18 -17.65
CA GLU A 30 -8.10 -3.21 -17.39
C GLU A 30 -8.50 -4.13 -16.22
N PRO A 31 -8.08 -5.40 -16.21
CA PRO A 31 -8.27 -6.29 -15.06
C PRO A 31 -7.63 -5.68 -13.80
N GLN A 32 -8.33 -5.75 -12.66
CA GLN A 32 -7.84 -5.31 -11.36
C GLN A 32 -7.99 -6.47 -10.38
N ALA A 33 -6.85 -7.04 -9.98
CA ALA A 33 -6.80 -8.31 -9.25
C ALA A 33 -6.61 -8.09 -7.75
N GLU A 34 -5.66 -7.24 -7.40
CA GLU A 34 -5.27 -6.99 -6.02
C GLU A 34 -5.06 -5.49 -5.82
N MET A 35 -5.52 -4.96 -4.69
CA MET A 35 -5.17 -3.62 -4.23
C MET A 35 -4.26 -3.76 -3.02
N TRP A 36 -3.00 -3.38 -3.17
CA TRP A 36 -2.01 -3.48 -2.10
C TRP A 36 -2.01 -2.20 -1.29
N MET A 37 -2.16 -2.36 0.02
CA MET A 37 -2.14 -1.26 0.98
C MET A 37 -0.97 -1.51 1.93
N GLY A 38 0.10 -0.72 1.80
CA GLY A 38 1.28 -1.01 2.58
C GLY A 38 2.57 -0.39 2.08
N ALA A 39 3.67 -0.95 2.53
CA ALA A 39 5.03 -0.46 2.32
C ALA A 39 5.87 -1.49 1.55
N HIS A 40 5.23 -2.38 0.80
CA HIS A 40 5.90 -3.43 0.07
C HIS A 40 6.89 -2.80 -0.93
N PRO A 41 8.19 -3.17 -0.93
CA PRO A 41 9.20 -2.51 -1.76
C PRO A 41 8.88 -2.50 -3.26
N GLY A 42 8.16 -3.53 -3.74
CA GLY A 42 7.75 -3.64 -5.14
C GLY A 42 6.44 -2.92 -5.52
N ALA A 43 5.68 -2.41 -4.55
CA ALA A 43 4.43 -1.69 -4.78
C ALA A 43 3.98 -0.94 -3.49
N PRO A 44 4.74 0.06 -3.04
CA PRO A 44 4.39 0.81 -1.84
C PRO A 44 3.16 1.68 -2.11
N SER A 45 2.33 1.89 -1.10
CA SER A 45 1.31 2.93 -1.11
C SER A 45 1.97 4.30 -1.14
N GLY A 46 1.41 5.22 -1.91
CA GLY A 46 1.77 6.63 -1.89
C GLY A 46 1.15 7.37 -0.72
N THR A 47 1.85 8.38 -0.22
CA THR A 47 1.36 9.35 0.75
C THR A 47 1.69 10.77 0.27
N ALA A 48 1.16 11.80 0.93
CA ALA A 48 1.55 13.18 0.65
C ALA A 48 3.04 13.48 0.94
N ARG A 49 3.72 12.61 1.71
CA ARG A 49 5.13 12.72 2.08
C ARG A 49 6.07 11.95 1.13
N GLY A 50 5.53 11.12 0.24
CA GLY A 50 6.29 10.16 -0.55
C GLY A 50 5.77 8.73 -0.40
N PRO A 51 6.47 7.74 -0.97
CA PRO A 51 6.08 6.35 -0.87
C PRO A 51 6.25 5.84 0.57
N LEU A 52 5.29 5.04 1.04
CA LEU A 52 5.15 4.70 2.45
C LEU A 52 6.36 3.95 3.03
N ASN A 53 7.04 3.14 2.22
CA ASN A 53 8.26 2.45 2.63
C ASN A 53 9.38 3.44 2.98
N GLU A 54 9.59 4.47 2.17
CA GLU A 54 10.62 5.49 2.45
C GLU A 54 10.26 6.30 3.70
N VAL A 55 8.98 6.66 3.85
CA VAL A 55 8.48 7.36 5.04
C VAL A 55 8.72 6.56 6.33
N ILE A 56 8.56 5.23 6.27
CA ILE A 56 8.84 4.34 7.39
C ILE A 56 10.34 4.23 7.63
N ASP A 57 11.15 4.06 6.58
CA ASP A 57 12.60 3.92 6.68
C ASP A 57 13.26 5.17 7.30
N GLU A 58 12.72 6.36 7.05
CA GLU A 58 13.19 7.61 7.66
C GLU A 58 12.98 7.68 9.17
N ALA A 59 11.94 7.03 9.71
CA ALA A 59 11.65 7.05 11.15
C ALA A 59 10.78 5.85 11.61
N PRO A 60 11.37 4.65 11.66
CA PRO A 60 10.61 3.42 11.86
C PRO A 60 9.92 3.35 13.22
N GLU A 61 10.56 3.82 14.29
CA GLU A 61 9.93 3.86 15.63
C GLU A 61 8.79 4.88 15.71
N ARG A 62 8.84 5.97 14.93
CA ARG A 62 7.77 6.97 14.89
C ARG A 62 6.54 6.43 14.16
N GLU A 63 6.75 5.77 13.03
CA GLU A 63 5.66 5.32 12.15
C GLU A 63 5.10 3.94 12.58
N LEU A 64 5.95 2.99 12.99
CA LEU A 64 5.53 1.63 13.39
C LEU A 64 5.37 1.45 14.90
N GLY A 65 6.04 2.30 15.69
CA GLY A 65 6.11 2.18 17.14
C GLY A 65 7.27 1.29 17.61
N PRO A 66 7.87 1.59 18.78
CA PRO A 66 9.07 0.90 19.27
C PRO A 66 8.84 -0.60 19.53
N ALA A 67 7.62 -0.98 19.96
CA ALA A 67 7.29 -2.39 20.22
C ALA A 67 7.25 -3.22 18.92
N ALA A 68 6.76 -2.65 17.82
CA ALA A 68 6.75 -3.32 16.52
C ALA A 68 8.16 -3.44 15.98
N VAL A 69 8.96 -2.37 16.05
CA VAL A 69 10.36 -2.37 15.61
C VAL A 69 11.19 -3.38 16.38
N ALA A 70 11.04 -3.44 17.71
CA ALA A 70 11.76 -4.41 18.54
C ALA A 70 11.38 -5.86 18.21
N ARG A 71 10.14 -6.11 17.78
CA ARG A 71 9.63 -7.46 17.49
C ARG A 71 9.92 -7.93 16.06
N PHE A 72 9.83 -7.03 15.08
CA PHE A 72 9.79 -7.37 13.65
C PHE A 72 10.89 -6.70 12.82
N GLY A 73 11.65 -5.76 13.40
CA GLY A 73 12.64 -4.96 12.69
C GLY A 73 12.09 -3.63 12.18
N PRO A 74 12.94 -2.80 11.55
CA PRO A 74 12.60 -1.43 11.18
C PRO A 74 11.73 -1.30 9.92
N ALA A 75 11.58 -2.37 9.14
CA ALA A 75 10.70 -2.40 7.97
C ALA A 75 9.33 -3.00 8.33
N CYS A 76 8.26 -2.61 7.62
CA CYS A 76 6.98 -3.26 7.85
C CYS A 76 7.06 -4.74 7.43
N PRO A 77 6.78 -5.70 8.33
CA PRO A 77 7.00 -7.14 8.07
C PRO A 77 5.95 -7.79 7.16
N SER A 78 4.82 -7.14 6.89
CA SER A 78 3.74 -7.68 6.04
C SER A 78 2.92 -6.60 5.33
N CYS A 79 3.50 -5.41 5.14
CA CYS A 79 2.96 -4.37 4.29
C CYS A 79 3.81 -4.30 3.02
#